data_AF-A0A1X7SZ52-F1
#
_entry.id   AF-A0A1X7SZ52-F1
#
_cell.length_a   1.000
_cell.length_b   1.000
_cell.length_c   1.000
_cell.angle_alpha   90.00
_cell.angle_beta   90.00
_cell.angle_gamma   90.00
#
_symmetry.space_group_name_H-M   'P 1'
#
loop_
_entity.id
_entity.type
_entity.pdbx_description
1 polymer ?
#
loop_
_entity_poly.entity_id
_entity_poly.type
_entity_poly.pdbx_seq_one_letter_code
_entity_poly.pdbx_strand_id
1 'polypeptide(L)'
;MNNQFHKTQDSDGYLPMQGKQENKNVYELPEISNKGHQQPLPPLSEDIANATQRQSSWSKPLLFMIVLLCIILILLIIILGIVTVVYATGNNVECTNTATGASNSSNTNEWADRIAQNISQKIPDFNEWANGVSQNTLQLIQDNTNFTELDKQILQSTKDSAQKLINIVNTLSNLQDTSTSTAGVADDILLIAQELLELHNESTALPTSCQQLQELQPNSPSGYYTLAGPTGTYSTYCNMGTLCGSVGAWTRLAYLDMSDATQNCPSGFRLYQSGVRACGRNSSSGSCVSVDFPSNGISYSQICGRVIGYQYFSPNAFASGSNNINSYYVDGVSITRGSPRQHVWTLANGLTGSYNYPNWNCPCATGSSQTVPSFVGNHYFCESGNHASTWTNILYTSDPLWDGQGCGSLESPCCNVPGIPWFHRDYGSTTTTDYIELRVCASGGATNDEDTPVSFYEIY
;
A
#
# COMPACT_ATOMS: atom_id res chain seq x y z
N MET A 1 24.62 -24.05 74.47
CA MET A 1 24.75 -23.22 75.68
C MET A 1 23.69 -22.12 75.61
N ASN A 2 23.11 -21.74 76.76
CA ASN A 2 22.31 -20.55 77.11
C ASN A 2 21.74 -19.69 75.95
N ASN A 3 20.41 -19.65 75.73
CA ASN A 3 19.39 -18.82 76.42
C ASN A 3 19.19 -17.44 75.74
N GLN A 4 17.99 -16.84 75.63
CA GLN A 4 16.61 -17.27 75.93
C GLN A 4 15.60 -16.35 75.18
N PHE A 5 14.37 -16.86 74.93
CA PHE A 5 13.04 -16.25 75.23
C PHE A 5 12.95 -14.71 75.46
N HIS A 6 11.93 -13.92 75.08
CA HIS A 6 10.54 -14.11 74.57
C HIS A 6 9.95 -12.71 74.17
N LYS A 7 8.72 -12.45 73.65
CA LYS A 7 7.54 -13.25 73.21
C LYS A 7 6.72 -12.49 72.10
N THR A 8 5.39 -12.40 72.28
CA THR A 8 4.27 -11.82 71.50
C THR A 8 3.79 -10.47 72.11
N GLN A 9 2.75 -9.73 71.71
CA GLN A 9 1.43 -10.06 71.09
C GLN A 9 0.66 -8.78 70.64
N ASP A 10 -0.33 -8.89 69.72
CA ASP A 10 -1.64 -8.18 69.56
C ASP A 10 -1.78 -6.63 69.74
N SER A 11 -2.74 -5.89 69.13
CA SER A 11 -3.85 -6.15 68.17
C SER A 11 -4.32 -4.84 67.45
N ASP A 12 -5.29 -4.97 66.52
CA ASP A 12 -6.22 -3.94 65.99
C ASP A 12 -5.66 -2.79 65.10
N GLY A 13 -6.39 -2.22 64.12
CA GLY A 13 -7.73 -2.54 63.58
C GLY A 13 -8.19 -1.56 62.47
N TYR A 14 -9.41 -1.75 61.96
CA TYR A 14 -10.17 -0.90 60.99
C TYR A 14 -9.82 -0.86 59.48
N LEU A 15 -10.83 -1.28 58.70
CA LEU A 15 -11.19 -0.91 57.33
C LEU A 15 -12.59 -0.22 57.40
N PRO A 16 -13.24 0.16 56.28
CA PRO A 16 -12.81 1.04 55.17
C PRO A 16 -13.82 2.22 55.00
N MET A 17 -13.65 3.08 53.98
CA MET A 17 -14.73 3.95 53.47
C MET A 17 -14.65 4.11 51.94
N GLN A 18 -15.81 4.09 51.28
CA GLN A 18 -15.97 4.44 49.86
C GLN A 18 -16.58 5.85 49.73
N GLY A 19 -16.28 6.54 48.64
CA GLY A 19 -16.97 7.78 48.26
C GLY A 19 -17.12 7.89 46.74
N LYS A 20 -18.37 7.80 46.24
CA LYS A 20 -18.73 8.18 44.87
C LYS A 20 -19.21 9.64 44.86
N GLN A 21 -18.76 10.43 43.89
CA GLN A 21 -19.68 11.28 43.12
C GLN A 21 -19.08 11.68 41.76
N GLU A 22 -19.85 12.37 40.93
CA GLU A 22 -19.77 12.28 39.47
C GLU A 22 -19.35 13.59 38.76
N ASN A 23 -18.81 13.43 37.56
CA ASN A 23 -18.90 14.32 36.40
C ASN A 23 -18.60 15.83 36.55
N LYS A 24 -17.55 16.27 35.84
CA LYS A 24 -17.71 17.25 34.76
C LYS A 24 -16.55 17.21 33.75
N ASN A 25 -16.89 17.23 32.46
CA ASN A 25 -15.96 17.57 31.39
C ASN A 25 -15.81 19.09 31.32
N VAL A 26 -14.61 19.60 31.02
CA VAL A 26 -14.31 20.77 30.18
C VAL A 26 -12.83 20.67 29.78
N TYR A 27 -12.47 21.13 28.58
CA TYR A 27 -11.08 21.29 28.13
C TYR A 27 -10.58 22.69 28.50
N GLU A 28 -9.35 22.81 29.01
CA GLU A 28 -8.63 24.08 29.10
C GLU A 28 -7.28 23.97 28.40
N LEU A 29 -6.95 24.96 27.56
CA LEU A 29 -5.64 25.09 26.92
C LEU A 29 -4.69 25.90 27.83
N PRO A 30 -3.39 25.58 27.86
CA PRO A 30 -2.40 26.45 28.49
C PRO A 30 -2.16 27.71 27.63
N GLU A 31 -2.11 28.88 28.27
CA GLU A 31 -1.84 30.16 27.61
C GLU A 31 -0.37 30.30 27.17
N ILE A 32 -0.14 30.89 25.98
CA ILE A 32 1.21 31.18 25.47
C ILE A 32 1.61 32.60 25.88
N SER A 33 2.65 32.72 26.71
CA SER A 33 3.15 34.00 27.21
C SER A 33 4.08 34.69 26.20
N ASN A 34 3.66 35.85 25.68
CA ASN A 34 4.44 36.66 24.75
C ASN A 34 5.53 37.49 25.46
N LYS A 35 6.81 37.13 25.26
CA LYS A 35 7.96 38.03 25.49
C LYS A 35 8.99 37.87 24.37
N GLY A 36 9.09 38.87 23.50
CA GLY A 36 10.03 38.88 22.38
C GLY A 36 11.46 39.28 22.79
N HIS A 37 12.42 38.93 21.93
CA HIS A 37 13.73 39.55 21.82
C HIS A 37 14.00 39.87 20.35
N GLN A 38 14.59 41.03 20.07
CA GLN A 38 14.85 41.51 18.72
C GLN A 38 16.34 41.38 18.38
N GLN A 39 16.66 40.78 17.24
CA GLN A 39 17.87 41.08 16.47
C GLN A 39 17.53 41.12 14.96
N PRO A 40 18.30 41.84 14.12
CA PRO A 40 17.79 42.36 12.85
C PRO A 40 18.03 41.45 11.64
N LEU A 41 17.15 41.55 10.64
CA LEU A 41 17.35 41.03 9.29
C LEU A 41 18.09 42.05 8.39
N PRO A 42 18.88 41.60 7.40
CA PRO A 42 19.45 42.46 6.36
C PRO A 42 18.37 43.02 5.41
N PRO A 43 18.67 44.08 4.62
CA PRO A 43 17.65 44.88 3.94
C PRO A 43 17.01 44.20 2.73
N LEU A 44 15.74 44.56 2.50
CA LEU A 44 14.93 44.22 1.34
C LEU A 44 15.34 45.07 0.12
N SER A 45 15.48 44.46 -1.05
CA SER A 45 15.46 45.16 -2.35
C SER A 45 14.04 45.22 -2.90
N GLU A 46 13.59 46.39 -3.34
CA GLU A 46 12.26 46.58 -3.92
C GLU A 46 12.15 45.96 -5.33
N ASP A 47 11.03 45.28 -5.59
CA ASP A 47 10.38 45.28 -6.91
C ASP A 47 8.94 44.71 -6.79
N ILE A 48 8.03 45.50 -6.20
CA ILE A 48 6.59 45.17 -6.13
C ILE A 48 5.87 45.85 -7.30
N ALA A 49 5.85 45.17 -8.45
CA ALA A 49 5.11 45.63 -9.63
C ALA A 49 4.57 44.47 -10.50
N ASN A 50 3.71 43.61 -9.92
CA ASN A 50 2.54 42.97 -10.57
C ASN A 50 1.97 41.84 -9.70
N ALA A 51 1.08 42.18 -8.77
CA ALA A 51 0.29 41.20 -8.02
C ALA A 51 -0.94 40.75 -8.81
N THR A 52 -0.75 39.96 -9.87
CA THR A 52 -1.88 39.37 -10.62
C THR A 52 -2.68 38.45 -9.69
N GLN A 53 -3.99 38.75 -9.59
CA GLN A 53 -4.93 38.06 -8.71
C GLN A 53 -4.89 36.54 -8.94
N ARG A 54 -4.47 35.76 -7.94
CA ARG A 54 -4.43 34.29 -8.03
C ARG A 54 -5.84 33.73 -8.18
N GLN A 55 -6.24 33.50 -9.43
CA GLN A 55 -7.50 32.88 -9.78
C GLN A 55 -7.57 31.46 -9.19
N SER A 56 -8.72 31.09 -8.64
CA SER A 56 -8.89 29.82 -7.92
C SER A 56 -8.80 28.64 -8.88
N SER A 57 -7.62 28.02 -8.97
CA SER A 57 -7.36 26.81 -9.74
C SER A 57 -7.98 25.59 -9.05
N TRP A 58 -9.30 25.46 -9.15
CA TRP A 58 -9.98 24.19 -8.95
C TRP A 58 -9.34 23.17 -9.91
N SER A 59 -8.97 22.00 -9.41
CA SER A 59 -8.27 21.00 -10.22
C SER A 59 -9.17 20.59 -11.39
N LYS A 60 -8.67 20.72 -12.62
CA LYS A 60 -9.39 20.38 -13.86
C LYS A 60 -10.15 19.03 -13.79
N PRO A 61 -9.59 17.91 -13.27
CA PRO A 61 -10.34 16.67 -13.10
C PRO A 61 -11.59 16.81 -12.22
N LEU A 62 -11.59 17.63 -11.17
CA LEU A 62 -12.78 17.83 -10.32
C LEU A 62 -13.93 18.46 -11.11
N LEU A 63 -13.62 19.40 -12.00
CA LEU A 63 -14.61 20.07 -12.85
C LEU A 63 -15.17 19.11 -13.92
N PHE A 64 -14.31 18.28 -14.52
CA PHE A 64 -14.75 17.19 -15.41
C PHE A 64 -15.66 16.17 -14.69
N MET A 65 -15.30 15.75 -13.46
CA MET A 65 -16.12 14.83 -12.67
C MET A 65 -17.49 15.43 -12.31
N ILE A 66 -17.57 16.73 -12.00
CA ILE A 66 -18.85 17.42 -11.78
C ILE A 66 -19.70 17.44 -13.06
N VAL A 67 -19.11 17.78 -14.21
CA VAL A 67 -19.83 17.79 -15.50
C VAL A 67 -20.34 16.39 -15.87
N LEU A 68 -19.51 15.35 -15.68
CA LEU A 68 -19.90 13.96 -15.91
C LEU A 68 -21.06 13.53 -15.00
N LEU A 69 -21.01 13.88 -13.70
CA LEU A 69 -22.08 13.59 -12.74
C LEU A 69 -23.40 14.29 -13.12
N CYS A 70 -23.34 15.53 -13.60
CA CYS A 70 -24.51 16.26 -14.12
C CYS A 70 -25.11 15.58 -15.36
N ILE A 71 -24.29 15.10 -16.30
CA ILE A 71 -24.75 14.38 -17.49
C ILE A 71 -25.45 13.07 -17.09
N ILE A 72 -24.86 12.29 -16.17
CA ILE A 72 -25.46 11.05 -15.65
C ILE A 72 -26.82 11.33 -14.98
N LEU A 73 -26.93 12.39 -14.16
CA LEU A 73 -28.20 12.80 -13.54
C LEU A 73 -29.27 13.19 -14.57
N ILE A 74 -28.89 13.91 -15.64
CA ILE A 74 -29.82 14.27 -16.73
C ILE A 74 -30.31 13.02 -17.46
N LEU A 75 -29.41 12.08 -17.78
CA LEU A 75 -29.77 10.80 -18.43
C LEU A 75 -30.72 9.97 -17.55
N LEU A 76 -30.46 9.88 -16.24
CA LEU A 76 -31.35 9.18 -15.30
C LEU A 76 -32.75 9.81 -15.22
N ILE A 77 -32.85 11.14 -15.28
CA ILE A 77 -34.15 11.84 -15.31
C ILE A 77 -34.90 11.57 -16.62
N ILE A 78 -34.19 11.53 -17.77
CA ILE A 78 -34.77 11.19 -19.07
C ILE A 78 -35.29 9.74 -19.08
N ILE A 79 -34.49 8.79 -18.58
CA ILE A 79 -34.87 7.37 -18.47
C ILE A 79 -36.09 7.22 -17.55
N LEU A 80 -36.14 7.89 -16.40
CA LEU A 80 -37.29 7.87 -15.49
C LEU A 80 -38.55 8.45 -16.17
N GLY A 81 -38.40 9.52 -16.96
CA GLY A 81 -39.46 10.06 -17.81
C GLY A 81 -40.01 9.03 -18.80
N ILE A 82 -39.13 8.36 -19.55
CA ILE A 82 -39.52 7.31 -20.50
C ILE A 82 -40.21 6.14 -19.78
N VAL A 83 -39.66 5.66 -18.66
CA VAL A 83 -40.26 4.56 -17.87
C VAL A 83 -41.65 4.95 -17.34
N THR A 84 -41.84 6.17 -16.83
CA THR A 84 -43.16 6.62 -16.36
C THR A 84 -44.17 6.79 -17.50
N VAL A 85 -43.75 7.21 -18.70
CA VAL A 85 -44.61 7.24 -19.90
C VAL A 85 -44.99 5.83 -20.33
N VAL A 86 -44.06 4.88 -20.37
CA VAL A 86 -44.32 3.47 -20.72
C VAL A 86 -45.21 2.78 -19.67
N TYR A 87 -45.04 3.09 -18.39
CA TYR A 87 -45.91 2.54 -17.33
C TYR A 87 -47.32 3.14 -17.36
N ALA A 88 -47.47 4.39 -17.81
CA ALA A 88 -48.77 5.03 -18.02
C ALA A 88 -49.54 4.49 -19.24
N THR A 89 -48.83 4.10 -20.31
CA THR A 89 -49.45 3.48 -21.50
C THR A 89 -49.65 1.97 -21.37
N GLY A 90 -48.85 1.29 -20.56
CA GLY A 90 -48.89 -0.17 -20.40
C GLY A 90 -50.15 -0.75 -19.74
N ASN A 91 -51.06 0.08 -19.21
CA ASN A 91 -52.18 -0.36 -18.37
C ASN A 91 -53.56 -0.28 -19.05
N ASN A 92 -53.62 -0.23 -20.39
CA ASN A 92 -54.86 -0.29 -21.18
C ASN A 92 -54.65 -0.93 -22.58
N VAL A 93 -54.12 -2.17 -22.61
CA VAL A 93 -54.06 -2.99 -23.84
C VAL A 93 -54.82 -4.30 -23.62
N GLU A 94 -56.15 -4.22 -23.63
CA GLU A 94 -57.03 -5.37 -23.83
C GLU A 94 -57.75 -5.22 -25.17
N CYS A 95 -57.50 -6.14 -26.10
CA CYS A 95 -57.98 -6.04 -27.47
C CYS A 95 -59.37 -6.69 -27.62
N THR A 96 -60.44 -5.87 -27.66
CA THR A 96 -61.79 -6.38 -27.95
C THR A 96 -62.54 -5.48 -28.92
N ASN A 97 -63.13 -6.07 -29.95
CA ASN A 97 -63.97 -5.37 -30.92
C ASN A 97 -65.42 -5.22 -30.44
N THR A 98 -66.08 -4.15 -30.91
CA THR A 98 -67.54 -3.95 -31.01
C THR A 98 -68.30 -3.39 -29.80
N ALA A 99 -69.27 -2.52 -30.13
CA ALA A 99 -70.50 -2.16 -29.37
C ALA A 99 -70.43 -1.13 -28.21
N THR A 100 -70.80 0.11 -28.56
CA THR A 100 -71.72 1.01 -27.81
C THR A 100 -71.43 1.40 -26.35
N GLY A 101 -71.11 2.67 -26.12
CA GLY A 101 -71.22 3.33 -24.81
C GLY A 101 -70.32 4.58 -24.75
N ALA A 102 -70.87 5.76 -24.43
CA ALA A 102 -70.11 7.01 -24.49
C ALA A 102 -69.92 7.65 -23.11
N SER A 103 -68.69 8.07 -22.80
CA SER A 103 -68.41 9.29 -22.02
C SER A 103 -66.94 9.74 -22.11
N ASN A 104 -66.75 11.02 -22.44
CA ASN A 104 -65.59 11.91 -22.20
C ASN A 104 -64.15 11.35 -22.33
N SER A 105 -63.51 11.60 -23.48
CA SER A 105 -62.04 11.53 -23.67
C SER A 105 -61.42 12.80 -24.31
N SER A 106 -62.10 13.95 -24.28
CA SER A 106 -61.61 15.19 -24.90
C SER A 106 -60.26 15.68 -24.34
N ASN A 107 -59.97 15.38 -23.08
CA ASN A 107 -58.81 15.92 -22.36
C ASN A 107 -57.50 15.13 -22.61
N THR A 108 -57.58 13.86 -23.03
CA THR A 108 -56.39 13.04 -23.35
C THR A 108 -55.76 13.43 -24.68
N ASN A 109 -56.60 13.83 -25.63
CA ASN A 109 -56.18 14.08 -27.01
C ASN A 109 -55.44 15.41 -27.11
N GLU A 110 -55.99 16.49 -26.53
CA GLU A 110 -55.28 17.78 -26.44
C GLU A 110 -53.92 17.68 -25.73
N TRP A 111 -53.80 16.80 -24.72
CA TRP A 111 -52.53 16.58 -24.02
C TRP A 111 -51.50 15.88 -24.92
N ALA A 112 -51.90 14.83 -25.64
CA ALA A 112 -51.05 14.14 -26.59
C ALA A 112 -50.59 15.08 -27.73
N ASP A 113 -51.51 15.84 -28.32
CA ASP A 113 -51.22 16.80 -29.39
C ASP A 113 -50.26 17.91 -28.91
N ARG A 114 -50.44 18.42 -27.68
CA ARG A 114 -49.52 19.41 -27.06
C ARG A 114 -48.13 18.82 -26.82
N ILE A 115 -48.01 17.56 -26.43
CA ILE A 115 -46.70 16.91 -26.28
C ILE A 115 -46.05 16.69 -27.65
N ALA A 116 -46.80 16.21 -28.65
CA ALA A 116 -46.29 16.06 -30.02
C ALA A 116 -45.79 17.40 -30.59
N GLN A 117 -46.52 18.50 -30.40
CA GLN A 117 -46.07 19.84 -30.81
C GLN A 117 -44.81 20.31 -30.05
N ASN A 118 -44.74 20.11 -28.73
CA ASN A 118 -43.55 20.49 -27.94
C ASN A 118 -42.32 19.68 -28.34
N ILE A 119 -42.48 18.39 -28.66
CA ILE A 119 -41.38 17.54 -29.13
C ILE A 119 -40.93 18.00 -30.52
N SER A 120 -41.85 18.17 -31.48
CA SER A 120 -41.54 18.63 -32.84
C SER A 120 -40.91 20.02 -32.89
N GLN A 121 -41.22 20.93 -31.95
CA GLN A 121 -40.54 22.22 -31.84
C GLN A 121 -39.13 22.14 -31.22
N LYS A 122 -38.84 21.15 -30.36
CA LYS A 122 -37.59 21.10 -29.58
C LYS A 122 -36.55 20.11 -30.07
N ILE A 123 -36.91 19.16 -30.94
CA ILE A 123 -35.93 18.32 -31.65
C ILE A 123 -34.94 19.17 -32.47
N PRO A 124 -35.35 20.22 -33.22
CA PRO A 124 -34.42 21.12 -33.90
C PRO A 124 -33.43 21.81 -32.96
N ASP A 125 -33.90 22.42 -31.86
CA ASP A 125 -33.05 23.05 -30.83
C ASP A 125 -32.01 22.08 -30.27
N PHE A 126 -32.44 20.83 -30.00
CA PHE A 126 -31.56 19.79 -29.47
C PHE A 126 -30.50 19.35 -30.50
N ASN A 127 -30.87 19.24 -31.78
CA ASN A 127 -29.94 18.89 -32.86
C ASN A 127 -28.89 19.99 -33.09
N GLU A 128 -29.27 21.28 -33.05
CA GLU A 128 -28.29 22.38 -33.11
C GLU A 128 -27.36 22.37 -31.88
N TRP A 129 -27.91 22.20 -30.68
CA TRP A 129 -27.13 22.13 -29.44
C TRP A 129 -26.13 20.96 -29.44
N ALA A 130 -26.58 19.76 -29.80
CA ALA A 130 -25.74 18.56 -29.81
C ALA A 130 -24.61 18.66 -30.83
N ASN A 131 -24.90 19.18 -32.04
CA ASN A 131 -23.86 19.46 -33.04
C ASN A 131 -22.89 20.54 -32.55
N GLY A 132 -23.37 21.61 -31.90
CA GLY A 132 -22.53 22.65 -31.32
C GLY A 132 -21.57 22.11 -30.25
N VAL A 133 -22.05 21.25 -29.35
CA VAL A 133 -21.19 20.58 -28.34
C VAL A 133 -20.17 19.66 -29.01
N SER A 134 -20.59 18.88 -30.02
CA SER A 134 -19.70 17.97 -30.74
C SER A 134 -18.58 18.71 -31.48
N GLN A 135 -18.89 19.78 -32.21
CA GLN A 135 -17.90 20.55 -32.96
C GLN A 135 -16.92 21.29 -32.05
N ASN A 136 -17.40 21.93 -30.97
CA ASN A 136 -16.52 22.55 -29.97
C ASN A 136 -15.57 21.52 -29.33
N THR A 137 -16.06 20.32 -29.02
CA THR A 137 -15.24 19.23 -28.47
C THR A 137 -14.17 18.78 -29.46
N LEU A 138 -14.54 18.57 -30.73
CA LEU A 138 -13.60 18.20 -31.79
C LEU A 138 -12.53 19.27 -32.03
N GLN A 139 -12.88 20.55 -31.96
CA GLN A 139 -11.96 21.66 -32.16
C GLN A 139 -10.97 21.83 -30.99
N LEU A 140 -11.45 21.79 -29.74
CA LEU A 140 -10.61 21.78 -28.52
C LEU A 140 -9.60 20.61 -28.53
N ILE A 141 -9.96 19.51 -29.17
CA ILE A 141 -9.12 18.32 -29.37
C ILE A 141 -8.07 18.52 -30.47
N GLN A 142 -8.37 19.29 -31.53
CA GLN A 142 -7.43 19.57 -32.62
C GLN A 142 -6.34 20.58 -32.22
N ASP A 143 -6.67 21.54 -31.34
CA ASP A 143 -5.75 22.60 -30.92
C ASP A 143 -4.63 22.12 -29.96
N ASN A 144 -4.70 20.89 -29.44
CA ASN A 144 -3.70 20.32 -28.53
C ASN A 144 -2.78 19.32 -29.25
N THR A 145 -1.51 19.71 -29.48
CA THR A 145 -0.58 18.97 -30.37
C THR A 145 0.53 18.18 -29.66
N ASN A 146 0.59 18.20 -28.31
CA ASN A 146 1.55 17.45 -27.51
C ASN A 146 0.87 16.28 -26.79
N PHE A 147 0.89 15.09 -27.41
CA PHE A 147 0.25 13.86 -26.90
C PHE A 147 1.20 12.66 -27.00
N THR A 148 1.27 11.86 -25.93
CA THR A 148 1.99 10.58 -25.86
C THR A 148 1.26 9.47 -26.64
N GLU A 149 1.85 8.26 -26.72
CA GLU A 149 1.19 7.14 -27.42
C GLU A 149 -0.10 6.67 -26.71
N LEU A 150 -0.16 6.77 -25.38
CA LEU A 150 -1.38 6.52 -24.61
C LEU A 150 -2.43 7.59 -24.89
N ASP A 151 -2.03 8.87 -24.89
CA ASP A 151 -2.93 9.98 -25.20
C ASP A 151 -3.50 9.85 -26.62
N LYS A 152 -2.72 9.35 -27.61
CA LYS A 152 -3.22 9.07 -28.97
C LYS A 152 -4.32 8.01 -28.99
N GLN A 153 -4.23 6.98 -28.14
CA GLN A 153 -5.26 5.93 -28.05
C GLN A 153 -6.55 6.49 -27.41
N ILE A 154 -6.41 7.25 -26.32
CA ILE A 154 -7.53 7.96 -25.67
C ILE A 154 -8.18 8.96 -26.66
N LEU A 155 -7.36 9.72 -27.39
CA LEU A 155 -7.76 10.66 -28.44
C LEU A 155 -8.52 9.97 -29.58
N GLN A 156 -8.06 8.80 -30.02
CA GLN A 156 -8.71 8.05 -31.09
C GLN A 156 -10.05 7.48 -30.62
N SER A 157 -10.09 6.81 -29.46
CA SER A 157 -11.33 6.34 -28.83
C SER A 157 -12.34 7.47 -28.62
N THR A 158 -11.88 8.67 -28.23
CA THR A 158 -12.73 9.87 -28.07
C THR A 158 -13.30 10.34 -29.41
N LYS A 159 -12.52 10.33 -30.49
CA LYS A 159 -13.01 10.65 -31.85
C LYS A 159 -14.02 9.64 -32.34
N ASP A 160 -13.76 8.34 -32.13
CA ASP A 160 -14.65 7.26 -32.57
C ASP A 160 -15.98 7.29 -31.80
N SER A 161 -15.93 7.60 -30.50
CA SER A 161 -17.11 7.86 -29.67
C SER A 161 -17.90 9.10 -30.11
N ALA A 162 -17.21 10.19 -30.45
CA ALA A 162 -17.86 11.39 -31.00
C ALA A 162 -18.52 11.10 -32.37
N GLN A 163 -17.91 10.27 -33.21
CA GLN A 163 -18.50 9.84 -34.48
C GLN A 163 -19.69 8.89 -34.29
N LYS A 164 -19.63 7.96 -33.33
CA LYS A 164 -20.80 7.17 -32.88
C LYS A 164 -21.95 8.11 -32.49
N LEU A 165 -21.67 9.15 -31.69
CA LEU A 165 -22.68 10.14 -31.25
C LEU A 165 -23.29 10.93 -32.41
N ILE A 166 -22.47 11.43 -33.35
CA ILE A 166 -22.94 12.12 -34.57
C ILE A 166 -23.86 11.20 -35.39
N ASN A 167 -23.50 9.91 -35.53
CA ASN A 167 -24.32 8.95 -36.26
C ASN A 167 -25.68 8.72 -35.57
N ILE A 168 -25.71 8.66 -34.23
CA ILE A 168 -26.95 8.56 -33.45
C ILE A 168 -27.82 9.80 -33.63
N VAL A 169 -27.26 11.01 -33.50
CA VAL A 169 -28.01 12.28 -33.70
C VAL A 169 -28.58 12.38 -35.12
N ASN A 170 -27.79 12.03 -36.14
CA ASN A 170 -28.26 11.99 -37.52
C ASN A 170 -29.36 10.94 -37.73
N THR A 171 -29.27 9.78 -37.07
CA THR A 171 -30.31 8.74 -37.14
C THR A 171 -31.59 9.22 -36.49
N LEU A 172 -31.51 9.80 -35.29
CA LEU A 172 -32.64 10.38 -34.57
C LEU A 172 -33.32 11.52 -35.37
N SER A 173 -32.52 12.36 -36.03
CA SER A 173 -33.02 13.45 -36.87
C SER A 173 -33.76 12.99 -38.14
N ASN A 174 -33.67 11.70 -38.52
CA ASN A 174 -34.43 11.12 -39.63
C ASN A 174 -35.72 10.41 -39.18
N LEU A 175 -36.00 10.31 -37.88
CA LEU A 175 -37.20 9.67 -37.32
C LEU A 175 -38.40 10.61 -37.29
N GLN A 176 -38.72 11.18 -38.45
CA GLN A 176 -39.92 12.00 -38.64
C GLN A 176 -41.22 11.19 -38.50
N ASP A 177 -41.18 9.88 -38.79
CA ASP A 177 -42.33 8.95 -38.76
C ASP A 177 -41.93 7.47 -38.50
N THR A 178 -42.91 6.70 -38.01
CA THR A 178 -42.94 5.21 -37.85
C THR A 178 -42.28 4.59 -36.61
N SER A 179 -43.05 3.75 -35.90
CA SER A 179 -42.73 3.16 -34.59
C SER A 179 -41.76 1.95 -34.60
N THR A 180 -41.18 1.59 -35.74
CA THR A 180 -40.31 0.41 -35.87
C THR A 180 -38.87 0.66 -35.43
N SER A 181 -38.42 1.92 -35.41
CA SER A 181 -37.01 2.26 -35.14
C SER A 181 -36.58 2.12 -33.67
N THR A 182 -37.54 2.07 -32.74
CA THR A 182 -37.26 2.13 -31.29
C THR A 182 -36.48 0.92 -30.78
N ALA A 183 -36.56 -0.24 -31.45
CA ALA A 183 -35.84 -1.44 -31.05
C ALA A 183 -34.34 -1.37 -31.38
N GLY A 184 -33.97 -1.02 -32.63
CA GLY A 184 -32.56 -0.94 -33.03
C GLY A 184 -31.78 0.13 -32.27
N VAL A 185 -32.40 1.30 -32.05
CA VAL A 185 -31.79 2.37 -31.24
C VAL A 185 -31.66 1.96 -29.76
N ALA A 186 -32.56 1.12 -29.24
CA ALA A 186 -32.44 0.58 -27.89
C ALA A 186 -31.32 -0.47 -27.78
N ASP A 187 -31.13 -1.34 -28.77
CA ASP A 187 -30.02 -2.29 -28.82
C ASP A 187 -28.66 -1.57 -28.94
N ASP A 188 -28.54 -0.55 -29.79
CA ASP A 188 -27.32 0.27 -29.91
C ASP A 188 -26.99 0.99 -28.60
N ILE A 189 -27.99 1.55 -27.90
CA ILE A 189 -27.82 2.17 -26.59
C ILE A 189 -27.46 1.13 -25.52
N LEU A 190 -28.05 -0.06 -25.56
CA LEU A 190 -27.75 -1.16 -24.63
C LEU A 190 -26.32 -1.67 -24.81
N LEU A 191 -25.84 -1.79 -26.05
CA LEU A 191 -24.48 -2.18 -26.38
C LEU A 191 -23.46 -1.13 -25.88
N ILE A 192 -23.73 0.16 -26.11
CA ILE A 192 -22.86 1.24 -25.58
C ILE A 192 -22.91 1.30 -24.04
N ALA A 193 -24.07 1.03 -23.42
CA ALA A 193 -24.17 0.92 -21.97
C ALA A 193 -23.38 -0.27 -21.41
N GLN A 194 -23.27 -1.37 -22.16
CA GLN A 194 -22.41 -2.51 -21.82
C GLN A 194 -20.91 -2.17 -22.00
N GLU A 195 -20.50 -1.58 -23.13
CA GLU A 195 -19.13 -1.06 -23.34
C GLU A 195 -18.71 -0.12 -22.18
N LEU A 196 -19.59 0.80 -21.77
CA LEU A 196 -19.35 1.73 -20.66
C LEU A 196 -19.35 1.06 -19.27
N LEU A 197 -20.15 0.00 -19.07
CA LEU A 197 -20.14 -0.77 -17.82
C LEU A 197 -18.85 -1.58 -17.67
N GLU A 198 -18.32 -2.16 -18.75
CA GLU A 198 -17.04 -2.87 -18.74
C GLU A 198 -15.89 -1.90 -18.46
N LEU A 199 -15.84 -0.76 -19.15
CA LEU A 199 -14.87 0.32 -18.89
C LEU A 199 -14.94 0.86 -17.45
N HIS A 200 -16.15 1.02 -16.90
CA HIS A 200 -16.32 1.45 -15.50
C HIS A 200 -15.85 0.37 -14.52
N ASN A 201 -16.15 -0.90 -14.79
CA ASN A 201 -15.76 -2.02 -13.95
C ASN A 201 -14.22 -2.14 -13.86
N GLU A 202 -13.50 -2.08 -14.99
CA GLU A 202 -12.03 -2.03 -14.97
C GLU A 202 -11.50 -0.79 -14.22
N SER A 203 -12.12 0.38 -14.41
CA SER A 203 -11.77 1.61 -13.67
C SER A 203 -12.09 1.54 -12.16
N THR A 204 -12.80 0.53 -11.68
CA THR A 204 -13.07 0.30 -10.25
C THR A 204 -12.29 -0.86 -9.64
N ALA A 205 -11.51 -1.60 -10.44
CA ALA A 205 -10.67 -2.68 -9.95
C ALA A 205 -9.55 -2.13 -9.04
N LEU A 206 -9.52 -2.58 -7.79
CA LEU A 206 -8.44 -2.25 -6.86
C LEU A 206 -7.12 -2.85 -7.37
N PRO A 207 -6.01 -2.10 -7.37
CA PRO A 207 -4.71 -2.61 -7.84
C PRO A 207 -4.23 -3.77 -6.98
N THR A 208 -3.59 -4.75 -7.61
CA THR A 208 -3.10 -5.97 -6.96
C THR A 208 -1.71 -5.81 -6.32
N SER A 209 -0.95 -4.81 -6.79
CA SER A 209 0.41 -4.49 -6.35
C SER A 209 0.62 -2.97 -6.32
N CYS A 210 1.64 -2.50 -5.61
CA CYS A 210 2.04 -1.10 -5.65
C CYS A 210 2.53 -0.68 -7.06
N GLN A 211 3.14 -1.59 -7.82
CA GLN A 211 3.50 -1.36 -9.22
C GLN A 211 2.26 -1.02 -10.06
N GLN A 212 1.20 -1.85 -10.01
CA GLN A 212 -0.04 -1.59 -10.75
C GLN A 212 -0.71 -0.28 -10.30
N LEU A 213 -0.63 0.05 -9.01
CA LEU A 213 -1.09 1.35 -8.50
C LEU A 213 -0.29 2.54 -9.06
N GLN A 214 1.02 2.41 -9.24
CA GLN A 214 1.85 3.44 -9.87
C GLN A 214 1.62 3.54 -11.38
N GLU A 215 1.34 2.43 -12.06
CA GLU A 215 0.96 2.41 -13.49
C GLU A 215 -0.40 3.11 -13.72
N LEU A 216 -1.39 2.86 -12.86
CA LEU A 216 -2.71 3.50 -12.89
C LEU A 216 -2.69 4.95 -12.37
N GLN A 217 -1.82 5.27 -11.40
CA GLN A 217 -1.75 6.57 -10.75
C GLN A 217 -0.28 7.01 -10.54
N PRO A 218 0.43 7.48 -11.58
CA PRO A 218 1.87 7.77 -11.52
C PRO A 218 2.31 8.85 -10.53
N ASN A 219 1.37 9.69 -10.06
CA ASN A 219 1.63 10.75 -9.09
C ASN A 219 1.35 10.34 -7.63
N SER A 220 1.06 9.05 -7.37
CA SER A 220 0.83 8.54 -6.02
C SER A 220 2.09 8.67 -5.14
N PRO A 221 1.98 9.24 -3.91
CA PRO A 221 3.09 9.28 -2.97
C PRO A 221 3.31 7.92 -2.27
N SER A 222 4.47 7.71 -1.67
CA SER A 222 4.69 6.58 -0.75
C SER A 222 3.75 6.67 0.46
N GLY A 223 3.13 5.56 0.86
CA GLY A 223 2.06 5.56 1.85
C GLY A 223 1.37 4.21 1.98
N TYR A 224 0.39 4.11 2.89
CA TYR A 224 -0.47 2.94 3.00
C TYR A 224 -1.62 2.98 1.99
N TYR A 225 -1.82 1.88 1.28
CA TYR A 225 -2.88 1.70 0.29
C TYR A 225 -3.64 0.39 0.53
N THR A 226 -4.87 0.33 0.04
CA THR A 226 -5.65 -0.91 -0.02
C THR A 226 -5.43 -1.55 -1.39
N LEU A 227 -4.96 -2.80 -1.39
CA LEU A 227 -4.73 -3.60 -2.58
C LEU A 227 -5.71 -4.79 -2.64
N ALA A 228 -5.96 -5.29 -3.85
CA ALA A 228 -6.67 -6.55 -4.07
C ALA A 228 -5.71 -7.75 -3.95
N GLY A 229 -6.17 -8.84 -3.34
CA GLY A 229 -5.44 -10.10 -3.24
C GLY A 229 -6.36 -11.33 -3.41
N PRO A 230 -5.80 -12.56 -3.44
CA PRO A 230 -6.54 -13.77 -3.80
C PRO A 230 -7.79 -14.11 -2.97
N THR A 231 -7.92 -13.53 -1.77
CA THR A 231 -8.99 -13.84 -0.79
C THR A 231 -9.80 -12.61 -0.37
N GLY A 232 -9.56 -11.43 -0.95
CA GLY A 232 -10.19 -10.18 -0.55
C GLY A 232 -9.26 -8.98 -0.73
N THR A 233 -9.40 -7.96 0.12
CA THR A 233 -8.53 -6.78 0.13
C THR A 233 -7.65 -6.77 1.38
N TYR A 234 -6.48 -6.14 1.26
CA TYR A 234 -5.53 -5.96 2.36
C TYR A 234 -4.90 -4.56 2.29
N SER A 235 -4.45 -4.05 3.43
CA SER A 235 -3.69 -2.79 3.47
C SER A 235 -2.20 -3.07 3.60
N THR A 236 -1.38 -2.40 2.79
CA THR A 236 0.07 -2.43 2.91
C THR A 236 0.70 -1.09 2.55
N TYR A 237 1.97 -0.91 2.89
CA TYR A 237 2.76 0.26 2.55
C TYR A 237 3.42 0.10 1.18
N CYS A 238 3.09 1.01 0.28
CA CYS A 238 3.78 1.19 -0.99
C CYS A 238 4.89 2.22 -0.83
N ASN A 239 6.12 1.88 -1.21
CA ASN A 239 7.14 2.89 -1.47
C ASN A 239 7.17 3.19 -2.97
N MET A 240 6.72 4.38 -3.36
CA MET A 240 6.64 4.83 -4.75
C MET A 240 7.98 5.40 -5.28
N GLY A 241 8.99 5.52 -4.41
CA GLY A 241 10.35 5.94 -4.75
C GLY A 241 11.34 4.77 -4.84
N THR A 242 12.59 5.08 -5.19
CA THR A 242 13.68 4.10 -5.37
C THR A 242 13.98 3.32 -4.08
N LEU A 243 14.11 2.00 -4.19
CA LEU A 243 14.74 1.13 -3.19
C LEU A 243 15.79 0.25 -3.88
N CYS A 244 16.86 -0.12 -3.16
CA CYS A 244 17.96 -0.94 -3.69
C CYS A 244 18.54 -0.46 -5.04
N GLY A 245 18.52 0.85 -5.32
CA GLY A 245 18.95 1.43 -6.59
C GLY A 245 18.00 1.25 -7.78
N SER A 246 16.87 0.55 -7.59
CA SER A 246 15.87 0.24 -8.60
C SER A 246 14.62 1.11 -8.41
N VAL A 247 14.18 1.75 -9.51
CA VAL A 247 13.09 2.73 -9.54
C VAL A 247 11.78 2.02 -9.88
N GLY A 248 10.78 2.18 -9.02
CA GLY A 248 9.45 1.59 -9.19
C GLY A 248 8.70 1.58 -7.86
N ALA A 249 7.45 1.12 -7.88
CA ALA A 249 6.61 1.07 -6.69
C ALA A 249 6.70 -0.28 -5.95
N TRP A 250 7.49 -0.28 -4.88
CA TRP A 250 7.78 -1.42 -4.03
C TRP A 250 6.64 -1.71 -3.05
N THR A 251 6.27 -2.99 -2.88
CA THR A 251 5.15 -3.40 -2.03
C THR A 251 5.66 -4.08 -0.76
N ARG A 252 5.49 -3.46 0.42
CA ARG A 252 6.03 -4.04 1.66
C ARG A 252 5.31 -5.35 2.01
N LEU A 253 6.07 -6.42 2.22
CA LEU A 253 5.58 -7.73 2.65
C LEU A 253 5.84 -7.99 4.14
N ALA A 254 6.97 -7.50 4.66
CA ALA A 254 7.34 -7.62 6.07
C ALA A 254 7.64 -6.27 6.71
N TYR A 255 7.20 -6.08 7.95
CA TYR A 255 7.58 -4.94 8.78
C TYR A 255 7.61 -5.35 10.26
N LEU A 256 8.60 -4.86 11.00
CA LEU A 256 8.68 -4.85 12.45
C LEU A 256 9.54 -3.66 12.87
N ASP A 257 9.09 -2.93 13.89
CA ASP A 257 9.88 -1.92 14.59
C ASP A 257 9.62 -2.05 16.09
N MET A 258 10.58 -2.58 16.83
CA MET A 258 10.47 -2.78 18.28
C MET A 258 10.76 -1.51 19.08
N SER A 259 11.14 -0.39 18.45
CA SER A 259 11.13 0.92 19.12
C SER A 259 9.70 1.41 19.38
N ASP A 260 8.75 1.02 18.52
CA ASP A 260 7.32 1.16 18.75
C ASP A 260 6.86 0.20 19.87
N ALA A 261 6.55 0.76 21.02
CA ALA A 261 6.11 0.04 22.21
C ALA A 261 4.80 -0.75 22.01
N THR A 262 4.00 -0.44 20.97
CA THR A 262 2.75 -1.15 20.66
C THR A 262 2.97 -2.44 19.86
N GLN A 263 4.08 -2.55 19.14
CA GLN A 263 4.42 -3.76 18.37
C GLN A 263 4.90 -4.88 19.30
N ASN A 264 4.60 -6.12 18.91
CA ASN A 264 4.93 -7.33 19.66
C ASN A 264 5.73 -8.29 18.79
N CYS A 265 6.54 -9.14 19.42
CA CYS A 265 7.31 -10.14 18.70
C CYS A 265 6.40 -11.14 17.95
N PRO A 266 6.81 -11.64 16.77
CA PRO A 266 6.05 -12.66 16.05
C PRO A 266 5.87 -13.95 16.88
N SER A 267 4.86 -14.75 16.51
CA SER A 267 4.55 -15.99 17.23
C SER A 267 5.76 -16.93 17.34
N GLY A 268 6.01 -17.45 18.53
CA GLY A 268 7.16 -18.33 18.84
C GLY A 268 8.46 -17.60 19.21
N PHE A 269 8.61 -16.31 18.89
CA PHE A 269 9.75 -15.51 19.33
C PHE A 269 9.57 -15.07 20.79
N ARG A 270 10.68 -14.89 21.53
CA ARG A 270 10.67 -14.25 22.86
C ARG A 270 11.07 -12.78 22.78
N LEU A 271 10.49 -11.98 23.68
CA LEU A 271 10.85 -10.58 23.87
C LEU A 271 12.11 -10.44 24.73
N TYR A 272 13.16 -9.82 24.18
CA TYR A 272 14.19 -9.14 24.93
C TYR A 272 13.71 -7.73 25.30
N GLN A 273 14.02 -7.26 26.51
CA GLN A 273 13.62 -5.95 27.03
C GLN A 273 14.66 -5.33 28.00
N SER A 274 15.92 -5.76 27.90
CA SER A 274 17.02 -5.24 28.71
C SER A 274 17.84 -4.27 27.87
N GLY A 275 17.73 -2.97 28.15
CA GLY A 275 18.31 -1.90 27.32
C GLY A 275 17.49 -1.60 26.07
N VAL A 276 17.27 -2.61 25.21
CA VAL A 276 16.48 -2.51 23.97
C VAL A 276 15.36 -3.54 23.93
N ARG A 277 14.35 -3.30 23.09
CA ARG A 277 13.32 -4.27 22.73
C ARG A 277 13.74 -5.00 21.45
N ALA A 278 13.73 -6.32 21.46
CA ALA A 278 14.09 -7.16 20.31
C ALA A 278 13.48 -8.57 20.44
N CYS A 279 13.46 -9.34 19.34
CA CYS A 279 12.74 -10.59 19.22
C CYS A 279 13.69 -11.74 18.85
N GLY A 280 13.92 -12.67 19.77
CA GLY A 280 14.88 -13.79 19.62
C GLY A 280 14.25 -15.18 19.73
N ARG A 281 15.07 -16.22 19.63
CA ARG A 281 14.63 -17.63 19.70
C ARG A 281 14.27 -18.01 21.13
N ASN A 282 13.26 -18.85 21.32
CA ASN A 282 12.89 -19.38 22.64
C ASN A 282 13.26 -20.87 22.78
N SER A 283 14.55 -21.19 22.70
CA SER A 283 15.07 -22.57 22.71
C SER A 283 16.33 -22.70 23.56
N SER A 284 16.53 -23.86 24.19
CA SER A 284 17.77 -24.22 24.91
C SER A 284 18.80 -24.96 24.05
N SER A 285 18.56 -25.09 22.73
CA SER A 285 19.46 -25.79 21.80
C SER A 285 19.47 -25.19 20.38
N GLY A 286 20.43 -25.65 19.57
CA GLY A 286 20.56 -25.29 18.15
C GLY A 286 19.25 -25.47 17.38
N SER A 287 18.75 -24.37 16.82
CA SER A 287 17.39 -24.26 16.29
C SER A 287 17.18 -22.92 15.58
N CYS A 288 16.12 -22.85 14.77
CA CYS A 288 15.58 -21.60 14.26
C CYS A 288 14.14 -21.39 14.75
N VAL A 289 13.74 -20.15 14.95
CA VAL A 289 12.33 -19.70 14.95
C VAL A 289 12.08 -18.94 13.64
N SER A 290 10.86 -18.98 13.10
CA SER A 290 10.55 -18.27 11.86
C SER A 290 9.15 -17.69 11.81
N VAL A 291 8.96 -16.74 10.89
CA VAL A 291 7.69 -16.10 10.55
C VAL A 291 7.58 -15.99 9.03
N ASP A 292 6.42 -16.38 8.50
CA ASP A 292 6.11 -16.35 7.06
C ASP A 292 5.26 -15.12 6.72
N PHE A 293 5.63 -14.42 5.65
CA PHE A 293 4.95 -13.27 5.08
C PHE A 293 4.40 -13.63 3.71
N PRO A 294 3.07 -13.71 3.53
CA PRO A 294 2.48 -14.04 2.24
C PRO A 294 2.74 -12.91 1.22
N SER A 295 3.05 -13.28 -0.02
CA SER A 295 3.10 -12.38 -1.17
C SER A 295 1.76 -11.72 -1.50
N ASN A 296 0.66 -12.21 -0.91
CA ASN A 296 -0.72 -11.85 -1.22
C ASN A 296 -1.03 -11.92 -2.73
N GLY A 297 -0.40 -12.88 -3.43
CA GLY A 297 -0.57 -13.10 -4.88
C GLY A 297 0.28 -12.20 -5.77
N ILE A 298 1.07 -11.28 -5.22
CA ILE A 298 2.00 -10.44 -5.98
C ILE A 298 3.03 -11.33 -6.66
N SER A 299 3.19 -11.14 -7.98
CA SER A 299 4.23 -11.76 -8.78
C SER A 299 5.46 -10.86 -8.79
N TYR A 300 6.56 -11.30 -8.17
CA TYR A 300 7.77 -10.49 -7.99
C TYR A 300 9.02 -11.22 -8.51
N SER A 301 9.98 -10.47 -9.06
CA SER A 301 11.32 -10.97 -9.42
C SER A 301 12.46 -10.28 -8.66
N GLN A 302 12.17 -9.29 -7.82
CA GLN A 302 13.14 -8.65 -6.92
C GLN A 302 12.64 -8.69 -5.49
N ILE A 303 13.57 -8.68 -4.53
CA ILE A 303 13.32 -8.48 -3.11
C ILE A 303 14.30 -7.41 -2.62
N CYS A 304 13.83 -6.41 -1.89
CA CYS A 304 14.67 -5.38 -1.28
C CYS A 304 14.29 -5.23 0.21
N GLY A 305 15.28 -5.23 1.10
CA GLY A 305 14.99 -5.09 2.52
C GLY A 305 16.20 -4.81 3.38
N ARG A 306 15.95 -4.59 4.67
CA ARG A 306 16.97 -4.44 5.71
C ARG A 306 16.46 -5.00 7.03
N VAL A 307 17.38 -5.48 7.86
CA VAL A 307 17.11 -6.07 9.18
C VAL A 307 18.15 -5.52 10.15
N ILE A 308 17.74 -5.15 11.36
CA ILE A 308 18.65 -4.76 12.44
C ILE A 308 18.53 -5.78 13.57
N GLY A 309 19.66 -6.35 13.97
CA GLY A 309 19.79 -7.31 15.07
C GLY A 309 20.62 -6.79 16.23
N TYR A 310 20.78 -7.61 17.25
CA TYR A 310 21.75 -7.42 18.33
C TYR A 310 22.42 -8.75 18.67
N GLN A 311 23.70 -8.72 19.06
CA GLN A 311 24.41 -9.92 19.51
C GLN A 311 24.01 -10.29 20.94
N TYR A 312 23.62 -11.54 21.18
CA TYR A 312 23.52 -12.10 22.53
C TYR A 312 24.57 -13.18 22.74
N PHE A 313 25.47 -12.94 23.70
CA PHE A 313 26.57 -13.83 24.09
C PHE A 313 27.52 -14.23 22.93
N SER A 314 27.62 -15.51 22.53
CA SER A 314 28.69 -16.00 21.63
C SER A 314 28.28 -16.66 20.29
N PRO A 315 27.60 -15.94 19.37
CA PRO A 315 27.40 -16.35 17.98
C PRO A 315 28.70 -16.69 17.23
N ASN A 316 28.64 -17.64 16.29
CA ASN A 316 29.81 -18.19 15.58
C ASN A 316 29.78 -17.92 14.06
N ALA A 317 28.97 -16.95 13.61
CA ALA A 317 28.61 -16.63 12.24
C ALA A 317 27.91 -17.76 11.47
N PHE A 318 28.63 -18.83 11.10
CA PHE A 318 28.11 -19.95 10.33
C PHE A 318 28.39 -21.29 11.01
N ALA A 319 27.37 -22.14 11.12
CA ALA A 319 27.46 -23.43 11.78
C ALA A 319 28.36 -24.38 10.98
N SER A 320 29.53 -24.69 11.51
CA SER A 320 30.60 -25.44 10.83
C SER A 320 30.10 -26.75 10.20
N GLY A 321 30.34 -26.91 8.89
CA GLY A 321 29.94 -28.07 8.11
C GLY A 321 28.47 -28.09 7.65
N SER A 322 27.63 -27.15 8.06
CA SER A 322 26.21 -27.15 7.66
C SER A 322 25.98 -26.60 6.25
N ASN A 323 25.67 -27.49 5.31
CA ASN A 323 25.24 -27.15 3.95
C ASN A 323 23.73 -27.41 3.72
N ASN A 324 22.89 -27.34 4.76
CA ASN A 324 21.44 -27.55 4.68
C ASN A 324 20.65 -26.28 5.05
N ILE A 325 20.03 -25.65 4.06
CA ILE A 325 19.21 -24.43 4.20
C ILE A 325 18.06 -24.57 5.23
N ASN A 326 17.58 -25.79 5.50
CA ASN A 326 16.51 -26.04 6.46
C ASN A 326 17.00 -26.08 7.92
N SER A 327 18.31 -26.25 8.13
CA SER A 327 18.93 -26.26 9.46
C SER A 327 19.17 -24.84 10.01
N TYR A 328 19.78 -24.78 11.19
CA TYR A 328 20.38 -23.59 11.80
C TYR A 328 21.79 -23.31 11.22
N TYR A 329 21.93 -23.24 9.89
CA TYR A 329 23.24 -23.11 9.24
C TYR A 329 23.99 -21.78 9.53
N VAL A 330 23.31 -20.81 10.13
CA VAL A 330 23.79 -19.47 10.47
C VAL A 330 23.36 -19.13 11.89
N ASP A 331 24.21 -18.41 12.61
CA ASP A 331 23.87 -17.75 13.86
C ASP A 331 23.54 -16.31 13.50
N GLY A 332 22.25 -15.94 13.52
CA GLY A 332 21.77 -14.73 12.85
C GLY A 332 20.41 -14.92 12.18
N VAL A 333 20.21 -14.22 11.05
CA VAL A 333 18.97 -14.22 10.27
C VAL A 333 19.17 -14.91 8.92
N SER A 334 18.24 -15.78 8.56
CA SER A 334 18.12 -16.40 7.24
C SER A 334 16.81 -15.94 6.60
N ILE A 335 16.89 -15.14 5.53
CA ILE A 335 15.75 -14.80 4.68
C ILE A 335 15.64 -15.83 3.56
N THR A 336 14.48 -16.47 3.46
CA THR A 336 14.20 -17.51 2.47
C THR A 336 12.85 -17.31 1.81
N ARG A 337 12.57 -18.04 0.72
CA ARG A 337 11.25 -18.02 0.08
C ARG A 337 10.75 -19.40 -0.32
N GLY A 338 9.43 -19.57 -0.32
CA GLY A 338 8.75 -20.71 -0.93
C GLY A 338 8.95 -22.07 -0.25
N SER A 339 8.29 -23.08 -0.81
CA SER A 339 8.41 -24.48 -0.40
C SER A 339 8.53 -25.38 -1.64
N PRO A 340 9.67 -26.09 -1.85
CA PRO A 340 10.84 -26.18 -0.98
C PRO A 340 11.59 -24.84 -0.82
N ARG A 341 12.17 -24.67 0.37
CA ARG A 341 12.85 -23.44 0.83
C ARG A 341 14.01 -23.04 -0.09
N GLN A 342 13.94 -21.85 -0.68
CA GLN A 342 14.98 -21.23 -1.50
C GLN A 342 15.66 -20.07 -0.77
N HIS A 343 16.94 -19.80 -1.09
CA HIS A 343 17.71 -18.73 -0.46
C HIS A 343 17.41 -17.34 -1.05
N VAL A 344 17.22 -16.34 -0.18
CA VAL A 344 17.13 -14.93 -0.53
C VAL A 344 18.37 -14.19 -0.06
N TRP A 345 18.59 -14.16 1.27
CA TRP A 345 19.72 -13.47 1.90
C TRP A 345 20.05 -14.07 3.27
N THR A 346 21.28 -13.88 3.74
CA THR A 346 21.70 -14.25 5.10
C THR A 346 22.29 -13.04 5.81
N LEU A 347 21.96 -12.82 7.08
CA LEU A 347 22.63 -11.84 7.93
C LEU A 347 23.23 -12.58 9.12
N ALA A 348 24.54 -12.81 9.10
CA ALA A 348 25.25 -13.62 10.07
C ALA A 348 25.84 -12.77 11.20
N ASN A 349 26.04 -13.37 12.37
CA ASN A 349 26.49 -12.68 13.58
C ASN A 349 27.81 -13.29 14.07
N GLY A 350 28.89 -12.50 14.04
CA GLY A 350 30.22 -12.93 14.46
C GLY A 350 30.45 -12.84 15.97
N LEU A 351 31.45 -13.57 16.47
CA LEU A 351 31.79 -13.58 17.90
C LEU A 351 32.41 -12.25 18.39
N THR A 352 33.32 -11.68 17.59
CA THR A 352 33.96 -10.39 17.84
C THR A 352 34.54 -9.77 16.57
N GLY A 353 34.28 -8.48 16.36
CA GLY A 353 34.76 -7.74 15.18
C GLY A 353 36.20 -7.23 15.29
N SER A 354 36.82 -7.31 16.48
CA SER A 354 38.10 -6.63 16.76
C SER A 354 39.22 -7.55 17.29
N TYR A 355 38.94 -8.84 17.50
CA TYR A 355 39.94 -9.82 17.91
C TYR A 355 39.84 -11.09 17.08
N ASN A 356 40.96 -11.69 16.68
CA ASN A 356 40.94 -12.78 15.71
C ASN A 356 40.62 -14.14 16.36
N TYR A 357 39.36 -14.59 16.23
CA TYR A 357 38.98 -15.99 16.36
C TYR A 357 38.59 -16.54 14.97
N PRO A 358 39.53 -17.16 14.22
CA PRO A 358 39.34 -17.46 12.81
C PRO A 358 38.09 -18.30 12.49
N ASN A 359 37.66 -19.17 13.40
CA ASN A 359 36.52 -20.07 13.21
C ASN A 359 35.16 -19.49 13.66
N TRP A 360 35.13 -18.28 14.25
CA TRP A 360 33.94 -17.72 14.91
C TRP A 360 33.66 -16.26 14.52
N ASN A 361 34.64 -15.56 13.95
CA ASN A 361 34.45 -14.24 13.35
C ASN A 361 33.75 -14.34 11.99
N CYS A 362 33.20 -13.22 11.50
CA CYS A 362 32.59 -13.18 10.18
C CYS A 362 33.51 -13.64 9.03
N PRO A 363 32.99 -14.27 7.95
CA PRO A 363 33.82 -14.77 6.85
C PRO A 363 34.59 -13.67 6.09
N CYS A 364 34.05 -12.44 6.10
CA CYS A 364 34.67 -11.23 5.56
C CYS A 364 35.70 -10.58 6.51
N ALA A 365 35.82 -11.05 7.76
CA ALA A 365 36.73 -10.46 8.74
C ALA A 365 38.20 -10.81 8.44
N THR A 366 39.10 -9.86 8.67
CA THR A 366 40.52 -10.01 8.39
C THR A 366 41.14 -11.12 9.24
N GLY A 367 41.64 -12.18 8.58
CA GLY A 367 42.24 -13.35 9.24
C GLY A 367 41.25 -14.46 9.60
N SER A 368 39.98 -14.35 9.18
CA SER A 368 38.96 -15.38 9.32
C SER A 368 39.26 -16.63 8.49
N SER A 369 38.81 -17.78 9.00
CA SER A 369 38.77 -19.08 8.32
C SER A 369 37.36 -19.67 8.25
N GLN A 370 36.33 -18.87 8.56
CA GLN A 370 34.93 -19.25 8.41
C GLN A 370 34.53 -19.45 6.93
N THR A 371 33.61 -20.37 6.69
CA THR A 371 33.22 -20.82 5.34
C THR A 371 31.72 -20.66 5.11
N VAL A 372 31.35 -19.84 4.14
CA VAL A 372 29.95 -19.61 3.75
C VAL A 372 29.40 -20.83 3.01
N PRO A 373 28.21 -21.36 3.38
CA PRO A 373 27.56 -22.45 2.66
C PRO A 373 27.27 -22.11 1.19
N SER A 374 27.44 -23.08 0.29
CA SER A 374 27.44 -22.83 -1.17
C SER A 374 26.11 -22.30 -1.73
N PHE A 375 24.99 -22.53 -1.05
CA PHE A 375 23.68 -22.01 -1.44
C PHE A 375 23.45 -20.53 -1.07
N VAL A 376 24.27 -19.98 -0.16
CA VAL A 376 24.27 -18.55 0.21
C VAL A 376 25.09 -17.76 -0.82
N GLY A 377 26.30 -18.24 -1.11
CA GLY A 377 27.24 -17.55 -2.00
C GLY A 377 27.59 -16.16 -1.47
N ASN A 378 27.45 -15.13 -2.32
CA ASN A 378 27.74 -13.74 -1.95
C ASN A 378 26.53 -12.98 -1.38
N HIS A 379 25.38 -13.64 -1.21
CA HIS A 379 24.13 -13.01 -0.78
C HIS A 379 24.02 -12.97 0.75
N TYR A 380 25.01 -12.36 1.40
CA TYR A 380 25.02 -12.22 2.85
C TYR A 380 25.65 -10.92 3.33
N PHE A 381 25.23 -10.49 4.52
CA PHE A 381 25.97 -9.57 5.39
C PHE A 381 26.45 -10.34 6.62
N CYS A 382 27.48 -9.85 7.30
CA CYS A 382 27.93 -10.41 8.58
C CYS A 382 28.57 -9.31 9.42
N GLU A 383 28.29 -9.27 10.72
CA GLU A 383 28.78 -8.25 11.64
C GLU A 383 28.83 -8.80 13.07
N SER A 384 29.62 -8.18 13.97
CA SER A 384 29.69 -8.54 15.38
C SER A 384 29.61 -7.32 16.30
N GLY A 385 28.55 -7.29 17.13
CA GLY A 385 28.28 -6.26 18.14
C GLY A 385 29.24 -6.27 19.34
N ASN A 386 30.28 -7.09 19.30
CA ASN A 386 31.28 -7.24 20.34
C ASN A 386 32.66 -6.83 19.83
N HIS A 387 33.17 -5.69 20.27
CA HIS A 387 34.52 -5.23 19.91
C HIS A 387 35.61 -5.62 20.92
N ALA A 388 35.30 -6.47 21.91
CA ALA A 388 36.26 -6.95 22.90
C ALA A 388 36.89 -8.30 22.47
N SER A 389 38.03 -8.63 23.08
CA SER A 389 38.69 -9.95 22.93
C SER A 389 38.03 -11.07 23.76
N THR A 390 37.04 -10.74 24.58
CA THR A 390 36.27 -11.67 25.40
C THR A 390 34.78 -11.36 25.27
N TRP A 391 33.95 -12.38 25.37
CA TRP A 391 32.49 -12.26 25.35
C TRP A 391 31.89 -12.52 26.74
N THR A 392 30.69 -12.00 27.00
CA THR A 392 29.96 -12.20 28.26
C THR A 392 28.48 -12.47 27.99
N ASN A 393 27.78 -13.12 28.93
CA ASN A 393 26.37 -13.49 28.76
C ASN A 393 25.46 -12.26 28.94
N ILE A 394 25.47 -11.39 27.93
CA ILE A 394 24.70 -10.15 27.84
C ILE A 394 24.11 -10.00 26.44
N LEU A 395 23.12 -9.11 26.32
CA LEU A 395 22.76 -8.53 25.03
C LEU A 395 23.68 -7.33 24.77
N TYR A 396 24.39 -7.35 23.65
CA TYR A 396 25.22 -6.25 23.19
C TYR A 396 24.32 -5.24 22.48
N THR A 397 24.07 -4.10 23.14
CA THR A 397 23.11 -3.08 22.69
C THR A 397 23.76 -1.74 22.30
N SER A 398 25.09 -1.63 22.42
CA SER A 398 25.85 -0.45 22.00
C SER A 398 26.07 -0.39 20.50
N ASP A 399 25.94 -1.53 19.82
CA ASP A 399 26.29 -1.74 18.42
C ASP A 399 25.19 -2.60 17.76
N PRO A 400 24.31 -2.01 16.92
CA PRO A 400 23.26 -2.74 16.22
C PRO A 400 23.80 -3.46 14.99
N LEU A 401 23.44 -4.73 14.82
CA LEU A 401 23.96 -5.55 13.72
C LEU A 401 23.33 -5.19 12.38
N TRP A 402 24.18 -5.20 11.35
CA TRP A 402 23.90 -5.06 9.93
C TRP A 402 23.44 -3.66 9.51
N ASP A 403 23.79 -2.64 10.29
CA ASP A 403 23.53 -1.25 9.97
C ASP A 403 24.65 -0.59 9.12
N GLY A 404 25.84 -1.23 9.08
CA GLY A 404 27.03 -0.78 8.34
C GLY A 404 27.94 0.19 9.10
N GLN A 405 27.76 0.30 10.42
CA GLN A 405 28.49 1.20 11.32
C GLN A 405 29.04 0.44 12.54
N GLY A 406 29.88 1.09 13.35
CA GLY A 406 30.43 0.50 14.59
C GLY A 406 31.57 -0.50 14.39
N CYS A 407 31.40 -1.46 13.46
CA CYS A 407 32.42 -2.20 12.71
C CYS A 407 33.79 -2.36 13.39
N GLY A 408 34.04 -3.52 13.98
CA GLY A 408 35.33 -3.82 14.59
C GLY A 408 36.51 -3.79 13.61
N SER A 409 37.74 -3.72 14.16
CA SER A 409 38.96 -3.47 13.37
C SER A 409 39.29 -4.56 12.33
N LEU A 410 38.74 -5.77 12.48
CA LEU A 410 38.87 -6.86 11.52
C LEU A 410 37.71 -6.90 10.52
N GLU A 411 36.54 -6.38 10.90
CA GLU A 411 35.28 -6.40 10.14
C GLU A 411 35.07 -5.17 9.24
N SER A 412 36.05 -4.28 9.14
CA SER A 412 36.09 -3.22 8.11
C SER A 412 35.74 -3.72 6.68
N PRO A 413 36.17 -4.90 6.19
CA PRO A 413 35.73 -5.42 4.90
C PRO A 413 34.26 -5.88 4.86
N CYS A 414 33.67 -6.23 6.00
CA CYS A 414 32.26 -6.61 6.13
C CYS A 414 31.31 -5.42 6.02
N CYS A 415 31.69 -4.26 6.53
CA CYS A 415 30.87 -3.04 6.46
C CYS A 415 31.05 -2.25 5.16
N ASN A 416 32.18 -2.41 4.47
CA ASN A 416 32.41 -1.81 3.15
C ASN A 416 31.80 -2.64 1.99
N VAL A 417 30.86 -3.55 2.27
CA VAL A 417 30.12 -4.30 1.24
C VAL A 417 29.09 -3.41 0.55
N PRO A 418 28.89 -3.53 -0.78
CA PRO A 418 27.84 -2.77 -1.47
C PRO A 418 26.43 -3.09 -0.93
N GLY A 419 25.62 -2.07 -0.73
CA GLY A 419 24.19 -2.17 -0.41
C GLY A 419 23.84 -1.98 1.07
N ILE A 420 24.67 -2.45 2.00
CA ILE A 420 24.42 -2.41 3.46
C ILE A 420 23.97 -1.00 3.91
N PRO A 421 22.90 -0.85 4.72
CA PRO A 421 22.10 -1.90 5.39
C PRO A 421 21.07 -2.62 4.49
N TRP A 422 20.91 -2.23 3.23
CA TRP A 422 19.90 -2.79 2.33
C TRP A 422 20.44 -3.99 1.54
N PHE A 423 19.84 -5.16 1.74
CA PHE A 423 20.04 -6.30 0.86
C PHE A 423 19.12 -6.19 -0.37
N HIS A 424 19.65 -6.56 -1.53
CA HIS A 424 18.92 -6.65 -2.80
C HIS A 424 19.09 -8.04 -3.38
N ARG A 425 17.98 -8.69 -3.74
CA ARG A 425 18.00 -9.95 -4.46
C ARG A 425 17.19 -9.84 -5.74
N ASP A 426 17.89 -9.77 -6.86
CA ASP A 426 17.30 -9.76 -8.20
C ASP A 426 17.33 -11.17 -8.81
N TYR A 427 16.18 -11.63 -9.33
CA TYR A 427 16.01 -12.87 -10.09
C TYR A 427 15.78 -12.61 -11.60
N GLY A 428 15.95 -11.35 -12.04
CA GLY A 428 15.84 -10.89 -13.41
C GLY A 428 14.40 -10.95 -13.92
N SER A 429 14.19 -11.67 -15.02
CA SER A 429 12.85 -11.94 -15.58
C SER A 429 12.13 -13.12 -14.89
N THR A 430 12.75 -13.79 -13.92
CA THR A 430 12.13 -14.93 -13.21
C THR A 430 11.26 -14.43 -12.07
N THR A 431 9.95 -14.40 -12.26
CA THR A 431 8.99 -14.05 -11.21
C THR A 431 8.54 -15.26 -10.38
N THR A 432 8.01 -14.99 -9.19
CA THR A 432 7.33 -15.96 -8.33
C THR A 432 6.23 -15.28 -7.51
N THR A 433 5.33 -16.08 -6.93
CA THR A 433 4.37 -15.67 -5.89
C THR A 433 4.65 -16.32 -4.53
N ASP A 434 5.85 -16.88 -4.34
CA ASP A 434 6.31 -17.48 -3.08
C ASP A 434 6.10 -16.54 -1.87
N TYR A 435 5.83 -17.11 -0.70
CA TYR A 435 5.92 -16.36 0.56
C TYR A 435 7.39 -16.10 0.92
N ILE A 436 7.66 -15.01 1.64
CA ILE A 436 8.96 -14.72 2.25
C ILE A 436 8.97 -15.24 3.68
N GLU A 437 10.03 -15.92 4.10
CA GLU A 437 10.24 -16.39 5.47
C GLU A 437 11.43 -15.63 6.07
N LEU A 438 11.24 -15.04 7.26
CA LEU A 438 12.34 -14.58 8.11
C LEU A 438 12.57 -15.61 9.21
N ARG A 439 13.80 -16.12 9.31
CA ARG A 439 14.21 -17.11 10.31
C ARG A 439 15.30 -16.50 11.19
N VAL A 440 15.14 -16.48 12.51
CA VAL A 440 16.26 -16.26 13.44
C VAL A 440 16.78 -17.63 13.86
N CYS A 441 18.06 -17.90 13.59
CA CYS A 441 18.73 -19.17 13.80
C CYS A 441 19.95 -19.00 14.72
N ALA A 442 20.31 -20.07 15.43
CA ALA A 442 21.67 -20.27 15.93
C ALA A 442 21.92 -21.76 16.26
N SER A 443 23.18 -22.16 16.33
CA SER A 443 23.69 -23.49 16.64
C SER A 443 23.63 -23.88 18.13
N GLY A 444 23.65 -22.90 19.03
CA GLY A 444 23.63 -23.04 20.47
C GLY A 444 22.27 -22.71 21.12
N GLY A 445 22.24 -22.76 22.44
CA GLY A 445 21.06 -22.46 23.26
C GLY A 445 20.82 -20.96 23.49
N ALA A 446 19.62 -20.49 23.14
CA ALA A 446 19.27 -19.07 23.18
C ALA A 446 19.32 -18.46 24.59
N THR A 447 19.07 -19.26 25.62
CA THR A 447 19.10 -18.82 27.03
C THR A 447 20.49 -18.83 27.68
N ASN A 448 21.50 -19.41 27.03
CA ASN A 448 22.74 -19.82 27.73
C ASN A 448 24.00 -19.88 26.86
N ASP A 449 23.96 -19.51 25.58
CA ASP A 449 25.04 -19.76 24.62
C ASP A 449 25.12 -18.68 23.53
N GLU A 450 24.06 -18.50 22.74
CA GLU A 450 24.01 -17.55 21.63
C GLU A 450 22.58 -17.28 21.16
N ASP A 451 22.29 -16.03 20.79
CA ASP A 451 21.06 -15.67 20.07
C ASP A 451 21.30 -14.40 19.25
N THR A 452 20.45 -14.15 18.25
CA THR A 452 20.51 -12.89 17.48
C THR A 452 19.12 -12.26 17.38
N PRO A 453 18.59 -11.68 18.47
CA PRO A 453 17.27 -11.08 18.46
C PRO A 453 17.18 -9.87 17.52
N VAL A 454 16.15 -9.82 16.68
CA VAL A 454 15.89 -8.73 15.73
C VAL A 454 15.04 -7.63 16.36
N SER A 455 15.41 -6.36 16.16
CA SER A 455 14.65 -5.20 16.65
C SER A 455 13.90 -4.48 15.53
N PHE A 456 14.38 -4.57 14.29
CA PHE A 456 13.75 -3.95 13.13
C PHE A 456 13.88 -4.86 11.91
N TYR A 457 12.85 -4.87 11.07
CA TYR A 457 12.99 -5.26 9.66
C TYR A 457 11.96 -4.57 8.77
N GLU A 458 12.34 -4.33 7.52
CA GLU A 458 11.39 -4.08 6.44
C GLU A 458 11.84 -4.81 5.17
N ILE A 459 10.90 -5.46 4.48
CA ILE A 459 11.15 -6.25 3.26
C ILE A 459 10.03 -5.99 2.27
N TYR A 460 10.41 -5.72 1.02
CA TYR A 460 9.59 -5.39 -0.15
C TYR A 460 9.93 -6.33 -1.31
#